data_AF-A0A8T3ZK24-F1
#
_entry.id   AF-A0A8T3ZK24-F1
#
_cell.length_a   1.000
_cell.length_b   1.000
_cell.length_c   1.000
_cell.angle_alpha   90.00
_cell.angle_beta   90.00
_cell.angle_gamma   90.00
#
_symmetry.space_group_name_H-M   'P 1'
#
loop_
_entity.id
_entity.type
_entity.pdbx_description
1 polymer ?
#
loop_
_entity_poly.entity_id
_entity_poly.type
_entity_poly.pdbx_seq_one_letter_code
_entity_poly.pdbx_strand_id
1 'polypeptide(L)'
;MRRIDNATEKKAIELYREGYSTPKISKKLSISRSGIRSVLIRNNVKMREIHRELDEHHRKEILELYSKGIPITGISKRTGICHGNVKKVLKENNIKIKCSHLNSSLEKEITDLYQNGKSTVQISRKYGISHHAVCNALHRNNIKTRETHKKLSKEIQNQIASLYLDGLTITEIGKKLDISSSIVWSYLKTFNIKIRDQKLPSVPENMKESVRKEIAELYSKGYGTYRISKKLNISKDIVLKILHEKKIEIRDLEERKILMSQNMVRLLSTGSYPRITGTIPEKMLKEEFIKRGFIENKDFVHQYNLNNRFSCDFCFPKHKLIIECDGDYWHANPNKYGVDRLHIKQKKTLSKDKAKDRYIETIDNGSWTLLKFWESEIHKDVSRCVDKIEDFIKMGSKKT
;
A
#
# COMPACT_ATOMS: atom_id res chain seq x y z
N MET A 1 47.75 17.01 1.06
CA MET A 1 47.79 15.61 1.55
C MET A 1 48.76 15.59 2.72
N ARG A 2 48.32 15.30 3.97
CA ARG A 2 49.23 15.31 5.13
C ARG A 2 50.36 14.30 4.92
N ARG A 3 51.61 14.75 5.09
CA ARG A 3 52.80 13.91 4.97
C ARG A 3 52.81 12.93 6.14
N ILE A 4 52.87 11.64 5.85
CA ILE A 4 52.98 10.58 6.86
C ILE A 4 54.36 10.75 7.51
N ASP A 5 54.44 10.56 8.81
CA ASP A 5 55.70 10.66 9.55
C ASP A 5 56.67 9.53 9.17
N ASN A 6 57.96 9.82 9.23
CA ASN A 6 59.01 8.93 8.73
C ASN A 6 59.07 7.60 9.49
N ALA A 7 58.68 7.57 10.77
CA ALA A 7 58.61 6.35 11.56
C ALA A 7 57.49 5.43 11.06
N THR A 8 56.30 5.98 10.80
CA THR A 8 55.19 5.22 10.23
C THR A 8 55.46 4.77 8.78
N GLU A 9 56.16 5.57 7.97
CA GLU A 9 56.58 5.15 6.61
C GLU A 9 57.50 3.91 6.67
N LYS A 10 58.52 3.92 7.54
CA LYS A 10 59.42 2.76 7.74
C LYS A 10 58.66 1.53 8.22
N LYS A 11 57.75 1.68 9.18
CA LYS A 11 56.95 0.57 9.70
C LYS A 11 56.01 -0.01 8.63
N ALA A 12 55.47 0.81 7.74
CA ALA A 12 54.66 0.35 6.62
C ALA A 12 55.46 -0.50 5.61
N ILE A 13 56.72 -0.13 5.34
CA ILE A 13 57.62 -0.89 4.46
C ILE A 13 58.03 -2.22 5.10
N GLU A 14 58.37 -2.20 6.39
CA GLU A 14 58.73 -3.40 7.15
C GLU A 14 57.58 -4.42 7.15
N LEU A 15 56.38 -4.01 7.55
CA LEU A 15 55.18 -4.88 7.52
C LEU A 15 54.89 -5.38 6.10
N TYR A 16 55.14 -4.57 5.08
CA TYR A 16 54.98 -5.01 3.69
C TYR A 16 55.99 -6.10 3.32
N ARG A 17 57.27 -5.95 3.68
CA ARG A 17 58.32 -6.95 3.46
C ARG A 17 58.04 -8.25 4.23
N GLU A 18 57.50 -8.15 5.44
CA GLU A 18 57.04 -9.30 6.26
C GLU A 18 55.84 -10.07 5.67
N GLY A 19 55.24 -9.60 4.57
CA GLY A 19 54.14 -10.31 3.90
C GLY A 19 52.75 -9.76 4.16
N TYR A 20 52.59 -8.71 4.98
CA TYR A 20 51.26 -8.14 5.25
C TYR A 20 50.67 -7.47 4.00
N SER A 21 49.39 -7.73 3.72
CA SER A 21 48.68 -7.09 2.61
C SER A 21 48.43 -5.61 2.88
N THR A 22 48.38 -4.78 1.83
CA THR A 22 48.14 -3.32 1.99
C THR A 22 46.84 -2.99 2.76
N PRO A 23 45.74 -3.78 2.67
CA PRO A 23 44.58 -3.56 3.54
C PRO A 23 44.84 -3.89 5.01
N LYS A 24 45.67 -4.90 5.31
CA LYS A 24 46.02 -5.29 6.69
C LYS A 24 46.94 -4.24 7.33
N ILE A 25 47.89 -3.71 6.55
CA ILE A 25 48.75 -2.58 6.96
C ILE A 25 47.91 -1.32 7.17
N SER A 26 46.96 -1.05 6.29
CA SER A 26 46.04 0.10 6.40
C SER A 26 45.26 0.11 7.71
N LYS A 27 44.77 -1.06 8.15
CA LYS A 27 44.12 -1.20 9.46
C LYS A 27 45.09 -1.06 10.62
N LYS A 28 46.31 -1.59 10.52
CA LYS A 28 47.29 -1.62 11.62
C LYS A 28 47.92 -0.25 11.89
N LEU A 29 48.13 0.56 10.85
CA LEU A 29 48.78 1.86 10.96
C LEU A 29 47.81 3.05 10.80
N SER A 30 46.51 2.79 10.61
CA SER A 30 45.49 3.82 10.35
C SER A 30 45.82 4.74 9.16
N ILE A 31 46.57 4.22 8.17
CA ILE A 31 46.90 4.92 6.93
C ILE A 31 45.94 4.48 5.83
N SER A 32 45.54 5.39 4.94
CA SER A 32 44.79 5.03 3.75
C SER A 32 45.58 4.07 2.84
N ARG A 33 44.86 3.16 2.14
CA ARG A 33 45.50 2.21 1.21
C ARG A 33 46.32 2.92 0.11
N SER A 34 45.84 4.08 -0.34
CA SER A 34 46.55 4.94 -1.28
C SER A 34 47.79 5.58 -0.67
N GLY A 35 47.74 5.99 0.60
CA GLY A 35 48.91 6.47 1.34
C GLY A 35 50.02 5.43 1.43
N ILE A 36 49.69 4.19 1.79
CA ILE A 36 50.65 3.07 1.84
C ILE A 36 51.24 2.81 0.45
N ARG A 37 50.42 2.84 -0.61
CA ARG A 37 50.90 2.69 -1.99
C ARG A 37 51.92 3.78 -2.36
N SER A 38 51.65 5.03 -2.02
CA SER A 38 52.57 6.14 -2.26
C SER A 38 53.89 6.00 -1.50
N VAL A 39 53.85 5.50 -0.26
CA VAL A 39 55.05 5.23 0.55
C VAL A 39 55.92 4.15 -0.09
N LEU A 40 55.32 3.04 -0.55
CA LEU A 40 56.04 1.94 -1.21
C LEU A 40 56.68 2.40 -2.53
N ILE A 41 55.95 3.16 -3.35
CA ILE A 41 56.46 3.69 -4.62
C ILE A 41 57.62 4.67 -4.40
N ARG A 42 57.48 5.63 -3.47
CA ARG A 42 58.53 6.64 -3.20
C ARG A 42 59.83 6.03 -2.67
N ASN A 43 59.73 4.90 -1.96
CA ASN A 43 60.88 4.18 -1.42
C ASN A 43 61.38 3.06 -2.34
N ASN A 44 61.01 3.07 -3.64
CA ASN A 44 61.42 2.08 -4.65
C ASN A 44 61.16 0.62 -4.23
N VAL A 45 60.12 0.35 -3.45
CA VAL A 45 59.74 -1.01 -3.08
C VAL A 45 58.93 -1.61 -4.23
N LYS A 46 59.44 -2.70 -4.84
CA LYS A 46 58.72 -3.43 -5.90
C LYS A 46 57.39 -3.93 -5.34
N MET A 47 56.30 -3.47 -5.94
CA MET A 47 54.96 -3.88 -5.55
C MET A 47 54.76 -5.35 -5.90
N ARG A 48 54.33 -6.16 -4.93
CA ARG A 48 53.81 -7.50 -5.17
C ARG A 48 52.70 -7.42 -6.20
N GLU A 49 52.87 -8.12 -7.30
CA GLU A 49 51.84 -8.29 -8.29
C GLU A 49 50.71 -9.12 -7.67
N ILE A 50 49.50 -8.56 -7.63
CA ILE A 50 48.31 -9.32 -7.22
C ILE A 50 47.81 -10.03 -8.49
N HIS A 51 48.58 -11.01 -8.97
CA HIS A 51 48.06 -11.98 -9.93
C HIS A 51 47.30 -13.06 -9.14
N ARG A 52 46.03 -12.79 -8.84
CA ARG A 52 45.08 -13.91 -8.71
C ARG A 52 44.71 -14.30 -10.12
N GLU A 53 45.54 -15.13 -10.75
CA GLU A 53 45.05 -15.87 -11.91
C GLU A 53 43.83 -16.66 -11.45
N LEU A 54 42.73 -16.50 -12.19
CA LEU A 54 41.56 -17.32 -11.98
C LEU A 54 41.94 -18.72 -12.41
N ASP A 55 41.83 -19.66 -11.48
CA ASP A 55 41.98 -21.08 -11.75
C ASP A 55 41.12 -21.52 -12.94
N GLU A 56 41.59 -22.51 -13.69
CA GLU A 56 40.97 -23.02 -14.91
C GLU A 56 39.52 -23.47 -14.65
N HIS A 57 39.26 -24.01 -13.46
CA HIS A 57 37.92 -24.39 -13.01
C HIS A 57 36.97 -23.19 -12.96
N HIS A 58 37.36 -22.09 -12.32
CA HIS A 58 36.56 -20.87 -12.25
C HIS A 58 36.33 -20.25 -13.63
N ARG A 59 37.30 -20.37 -14.54
CA ARG A 59 37.14 -19.90 -15.93
C ARG A 59 36.08 -20.71 -16.66
N LYS A 60 36.14 -22.05 -16.59
CA LYS A 60 35.13 -22.94 -17.19
C LYS A 60 33.73 -22.69 -16.61
N GLU A 61 33.63 -22.55 -15.29
CA GLU A 61 32.36 -22.26 -14.60
C GLU A 61 31.76 -20.92 -15.05
N ILE A 62 32.57 -19.85 -15.18
CA ILE A 62 32.10 -18.56 -15.69
C ILE A 62 31.53 -18.71 -17.10
N LEU A 63 32.22 -19.41 -18.00
CA LEU A 63 31.80 -19.60 -19.38
C LEU A 63 30.49 -20.41 -19.45
N GLU A 64 30.38 -21.47 -18.66
CA GLU A 64 29.20 -22.33 -18.59
C GLU A 64 27.97 -21.60 -18.02
N LEU A 65 28.14 -20.85 -16.93
CA LEU A 65 27.05 -20.08 -16.35
C LEU A 65 26.59 -18.97 -17.30
N TYR A 66 27.52 -18.37 -18.05
CA TYR A 66 27.20 -17.36 -19.03
C TYR A 66 26.50 -17.94 -20.26
N SER A 67 26.91 -19.11 -20.76
CA SER A 67 26.21 -19.80 -21.87
C SER A 67 24.79 -20.22 -21.47
N LYS A 68 24.56 -20.54 -20.19
CA LYS A 68 23.22 -20.77 -19.62
C LYS A 68 22.37 -19.49 -19.47
N GLY A 69 22.86 -18.34 -19.90
CA GLY A 69 22.12 -17.08 -19.92
C GLY A 69 22.07 -16.33 -18.59
N ILE A 70 22.88 -16.73 -17.60
CA ILE A 70 22.92 -16.06 -16.30
C ILE A 70 23.66 -14.72 -16.45
N PRO A 71 23.09 -13.59 -15.98
CA PRO A 71 23.74 -12.30 -16.10
C PRO A 71 25.03 -12.23 -15.26
N ILE A 72 25.97 -11.37 -15.66
CA ILE A 72 27.28 -11.18 -14.97
C ILE A 72 27.11 -10.93 -13.47
N THR A 73 26.05 -10.21 -13.08
CA THR A 73 25.70 -9.96 -11.67
C THR A 73 25.29 -11.23 -10.94
N GLY A 74 24.56 -12.14 -11.59
CA GLY A 74 24.20 -13.45 -11.08
C GLY A 74 25.40 -14.39 -10.97
N ILE A 75 26.29 -14.37 -11.98
CA ILE A 75 27.54 -15.14 -11.96
C ILE A 75 28.41 -14.67 -10.80
N SER A 76 28.61 -13.36 -10.66
CA SER A 76 29.42 -12.77 -9.59
C SER A 76 28.93 -13.16 -8.19
N LYS A 77 27.61 -13.24 -7.99
CA LYS A 77 27.00 -13.68 -6.73
C LYS A 77 27.18 -15.18 -6.46
N ARG A 78 27.08 -16.01 -7.50
CA ARG A 78 27.17 -17.48 -7.37
C ARG A 78 28.61 -17.95 -7.14
N THR A 79 29.56 -17.41 -7.91
CA THR A 79 30.96 -17.84 -7.87
C THR A 79 31.79 -17.03 -6.87
N GLY A 80 31.27 -15.93 -6.34
CA GLY A 80 32.01 -15.00 -5.49
C GLY A 80 33.08 -14.19 -6.24
N ILE A 81 33.17 -14.34 -7.57
CA ILE A 81 34.16 -13.67 -8.41
C ILE A 81 33.69 -12.25 -8.72
N CYS A 82 34.57 -11.26 -8.60
CA CYS A 82 34.24 -9.86 -8.90
C CYS A 82 33.81 -9.67 -10.37
N HIS A 83 32.82 -8.81 -10.59
CA HIS A 83 32.32 -8.42 -11.92
C HIS A 83 33.43 -8.08 -12.93
N GLY A 84 34.52 -7.43 -12.49
CA GLY A 84 35.65 -7.08 -13.37
C GLY A 84 36.39 -8.31 -13.91
N ASN A 85 36.54 -9.33 -13.07
CA ASN A 85 37.19 -10.60 -13.42
C ASN A 85 36.31 -11.45 -14.34
N VAL A 86 35.00 -11.52 -14.08
CA VAL A 86 34.03 -12.18 -14.97
C VAL A 86 34.06 -11.53 -16.37
N LYS A 87 34.06 -10.20 -16.44
CA LYS A 87 34.18 -9.47 -17.72
C LYS A 87 35.51 -9.75 -18.44
N LYS A 88 36.61 -9.86 -17.70
CA LYS A 88 37.94 -10.17 -18.25
C LYS A 88 37.94 -11.54 -18.91
N VAL A 89 37.45 -12.58 -18.22
CA VAL A 89 37.36 -13.96 -18.76
C VAL A 89 36.50 -14.02 -20.02
N LEU A 90 35.34 -13.35 -20.04
CA LEU A 90 34.47 -13.33 -21.22
C LEU A 90 35.14 -12.63 -22.41
N LYS A 91 35.88 -11.53 -22.19
CA LYS A 91 36.62 -10.82 -23.24
C LYS A 91 37.79 -11.64 -23.79
N GLU A 92 38.55 -12.29 -22.92
CA GLU A 92 39.67 -13.17 -23.31
C GLU A 92 39.22 -14.34 -24.19
N ASN A 93 37.97 -14.79 -24.03
CA ASN A 93 37.36 -15.85 -24.84
C ASN A 93 36.56 -15.31 -26.05
N ASN A 94 36.75 -14.05 -26.43
CA ASN A 94 36.03 -13.38 -27.54
C ASN A 94 34.49 -13.41 -27.42
N ILE A 95 33.96 -13.60 -26.21
CA ILE A 95 32.51 -13.58 -25.96
C ILE A 95 32.08 -12.11 -25.87
N LYS A 96 31.22 -11.69 -26.81
CA LYS A 96 30.59 -10.38 -26.75
C LYS A 96 29.74 -10.29 -25.48
N ILE A 97 30.22 -9.52 -24.51
CA ILE A 97 29.47 -9.25 -23.28
C ILE A 97 28.18 -8.56 -23.68
N LYS A 98 27.05 -9.23 -23.47
CA LYS A 98 25.73 -8.60 -23.43
C LYS A 98 25.79 -7.54 -22.34
N CYS A 99 26.09 -6.30 -22.73
CA CYS A 99 25.83 -5.14 -21.91
C CYS A 99 24.37 -5.20 -21.49
N SER A 100 24.03 -4.62 -20.35
CA SER A 100 22.65 -4.46 -19.89
C SER A 100 21.85 -3.48 -20.76
N HIS A 101 22.00 -3.57 -22.08
CA HIS A 101 21.09 -3.00 -23.04
C HIS A 101 19.87 -3.90 -23.06
N LEU A 102 18.71 -3.27 -22.99
CA LEU A 102 17.46 -3.96 -23.26
C LEU A 102 17.58 -4.53 -24.68
N ASN A 103 17.03 -5.73 -24.92
CA ASN A 103 17.03 -6.32 -26.26
C ASN A 103 16.42 -5.30 -27.24
N SER A 104 16.97 -5.16 -28.45
CA SER A 104 16.47 -4.26 -29.50
C SER A 104 14.95 -4.42 -29.73
N SER A 105 14.42 -5.65 -29.61
CA SER A 105 12.98 -5.90 -29.66
C SER A 105 12.20 -5.27 -28.50
N LEU A 106 12.74 -5.32 -27.28
CA LEU A 106 12.11 -4.77 -26.08
C LEU A 106 12.23 -3.24 -26.04
N GLU A 107 13.33 -2.68 -26.57
CA GLU A 107 13.45 -1.22 -26.71
C GLU A 107 12.40 -0.65 -27.65
N LYS A 108 12.17 -1.30 -28.80
CA LYS A 108 11.08 -0.92 -29.72
C LYS A 108 9.71 -0.97 -29.06
N GLU A 109 9.43 -2.04 -28.32
CA GLU A 109 8.15 -2.17 -27.60
C GLU A 109 7.98 -1.07 -26.52
N ILE A 110 9.07 -0.70 -25.83
CA ILE A 110 9.10 0.41 -24.87
C ILE A 110 8.84 1.74 -25.56
N THR A 111 9.46 2.01 -26.72
CA THR A 111 9.25 3.24 -27.48
C THR A 111 7.81 3.34 -27.99
N ASP A 112 7.25 2.25 -28.49
CA ASP A 112 5.89 2.20 -29.04
C ASP A 112 4.85 2.43 -27.94
N LEU A 113 4.98 1.75 -26.79
CA LEU A 113 4.07 1.95 -25.66
C LEU A 113 4.13 3.36 -25.10
N TYR A 114 5.32 3.95 -25.09
CA TYR A 114 5.52 5.31 -24.65
C TYR A 114 4.88 6.32 -25.61
N GLN A 115 5.04 6.14 -26.92
CA GLN A 115 4.35 6.95 -27.94
C GLN A 115 2.82 6.77 -27.85
N ASN A 116 2.34 5.56 -27.56
CA ASN A 116 0.93 5.22 -27.33
C ASN A 116 0.36 5.69 -25.97
N GLY A 117 0.97 6.70 -25.33
CA GLY A 117 0.39 7.34 -24.15
C GLY A 117 0.82 6.77 -22.80
N LYS A 118 1.47 5.60 -22.71
CA LYS A 118 1.87 5.03 -21.41
C LYS A 118 2.99 5.84 -20.77
N SER A 119 2.95 5.98 -19.44
CA SER A 119 4.02 6.65 -18.69
C SER A 119 5.24 5.73 -18.52
N THR A 120 6.41 6.33 -18.35
CA THR A 120 7.66 5.60 -18.06
C THR A 120 7.54 4.70 -16.81
N VAL A 121 6.73 5.10 -15.83
CA VAL A 121 6.42 4.33 -14.62
C VAL A 121 5.49 3.14 -14.92
N GLN A 122 4.47 3.33 -15.76
CA GLN A 122 3.60 2.24 -16.19
C GLN A 122 4.36 1.18 -16.99
N ILE A 123 5.25 1.62 -17.89
CA ILE A 123 6.12 0.74 -18.68
C ILE A 123 7.10 -0.02 -17.77
N SER A 124 7.72 0.68 -16.80
CA SER A 124 8.58 0.08 -15.78
C SER A 124 7.88 -1.04 -15.03
N ARG A 125 6.64 -0.81 -14.58
CA ARG A 125 5.82 -1.81 -13.88
C ARG A 125 5.44 -2.99 -14.77
N LYS A 126 5.10 -2.73 -16.04
CA LYS A 126 4.70 -3.76 -17.00
C LYS A 126 5.81 -4.78 -17.27
N TYR A 127 7.05 -4.32 -17.43
CA TYR A 127 8.20 -5.18 -17.78
C TYR A 127 9.11 -5.53 -16.59
N GLY A 128 8.81 -5.04 -15.37
CA GLY A 128 9.64 -5.27 -14.20
C GLY A 128 11.05 -4.66 -14.30
N ILE A 129 11.22 -3.63 -15.14
CA ILE A 129 12.50 -2.94 -15.36
C ILE A 129 12.52 -1.62 -14.61
N SER A 130 13.71 -1.15 -14.23
CA SER A 130 13.85 0.16 -13.57
C SER A 130 13.32 1.29 -14.47
N HIS A 131 12.62 2.25 -13.89
CA HIS A 131 12.20 3.49 -14.56
C HIS A 131 13.37 4.18 -15.28
N HIS A 132 14.59 4.17 -14.71
CA HIS A 132 15.76 4.74 -15.38
C HIS A 132 16.19 3.95 -16.62
N ALA A 133 15.99 2.63 -16.66
CA ALA A 133 16.25 1.83 -17.85
C ALA A 133 15.30 2.19 -18.99
N VAL A 134 14.03 2.48 -18.67
CA VAL A 134 13.03 3.00 -19.62
C VAL A 134 13.45 4.37 -20.15
N CYS A 135 13.81 5.32 -19.28
CA CYS A 135 14.29 6.64 -19.71
C CYS A 135 15.51 6.55 -20.63
N ASN A 136 16.48 5.71 -20.28
CA ASN A 136 17.68 5.52 -21.08
C ASN A 136 17.38 4.88 -22.44
N ALA A 137 16.38 3.98 -22.54
CA ALA A 137 15.93 3.42 -23.80
C ALA A 137 15.29 4.48 -24.71
N LEU A 138 14.47 5.36 -24.13
CA LEU A 138 13.85 6.49 -24.86
C LEU A 138 14.91 7.47 -25.37
N HIS A 139 15.88 7.86 -24.53
CA HIS A 139 16.97 8.75 -24.94
C HIS A 139 17.84 8.17 -26.04
N ARG A 140 18.16 6.87 -25.99
CA ARG A 140 18.93 6.18 -27.05
C ARG A 140 18.21 6.19 -28.40
N ASN A 141 16.88 6.15 -28.39
CA ASN A 141 16.05 6.23 -29.59
C ASN A 141 15.69 7.68 -29.96
N ASN A 142 16.39 8.68 -29.40
CA ASN A 142 16.16 10.11 -29.62
C ASN A 142 14.73 10.58 -29.28
N ILE A 143 14.01 9.85 -28.41
CA ILE A 143 12.68 10.23 -27.95
C ILE A 143 12.83 11.11 -26.71
N LYS A 144 12.39 12.36 -26.82
CA LYS A 144 12.31 13.26 -25.67
C LYS A 144 11.28 12.74 -24.66
N THR A 145 11.69 12.63 -23.40
CA THR A 145 10.76 12.30 -22.33
C THR A 145 9.79 13.46 -22.10
N ARG A 146 8.52 13.16 -21.81
CA ARG A 146 7.47 14.12 -21.50
C ARG A 146 7.97 14.92 -20.32
N GLU A 147 7.89 16.24 -20.44
CA GLU A 147 8.23 17.12 -19.34
C GLU A 147 7.33 16.78 -18.15
N THR A 148 7.94 16.40 -17.04
CA THR A 148 7.23 16.34 -15.76
C THR A 148 6.79 17.76 -15.42
N HIS A 149 5.48 17.95 -15.17
CA HIS A 149 4.79 19.20 -14.80
C HIS A 149 5.60 20.49 -14.98
N LYS A 150 5.21 21.34 -15.96
CA LYS A 150 5.74 22.71 -16.11
C LYS A 150 5.87 23.36 -14.73
N LYS A 151 7.07 23.85 -14.40
CA LYS A 151 7.28 24.66 -13.19
C LYS A 151 6.20 25.74 -13.14
N LEU A 152 5.58 25.94 -11.97
CA LEU A 152 4.57 26.99 -11.79
C LEU A 152 5.17 28.34 -12.19
N SER A 153 4.36 29.26 -12.71
CA SER A 153 4.85 30.59 -13.05
C SER A 153 5.47 31.25 -11.81
N LYS A 154 6.48 32.10 -12.03
CA LYS A 154 7.19 32.78 -10.92
C LYS A 154 6.22 33.62 -10.07
N GLU A 155 5.17 34.13 -10.70
CA GLU A 155 4.06 34.83 -10.07
C GLU A 155 3.28 33.95 -9.10
N ILE A 156 2.84 32.76 -9.52
CA ILE A 156 2.11 31.81 -8.63
C ILE A 156 3.03 31.35 -7.49
N GLN A 157 4.33 31.16 -7.75
CA GLN A 157 5.27 30.81 -6.69
C GLN A 157 5.40 31.91 -5.63
N ASN A 158 5.46 33.17 -6.05
CA ASN A 158 5.49 34.32 -5.12
C ASN A 158 4.17 34.46 -4.35
N GLN A 159 3.03 34.18 -5.00
CA GLN A 159 1.72 34.16 -4.33
C GLN A 159 1.65 33.08 -3.25
N ILE A 160 2.23 31.89 -3.47
CA ILE A 160 2.33 30.84 -2.44
C ILE A 160 3.08 31.35 -1.21
N ALA A 161 4.21 32.03 -1.40
CA ALA A 161 5.00 32.58 -0.31
C ALA A 161 4.24 33.69 0.44
N SER A 162 3.65 34.64 -0.29
CA SER A 162 2.86 35.74 0.30
C SER A 162 1.68 35.22 1.11
N LEU A 163 0.83 34.39 0.52
CA LEU A 163 -0.36 33.86 1.20
C LEU A 163 -0.01 33.05 2.45
N TYR A 164 1.14 32.39 2.46
CA TYR A 164 1.62 31.66 3.63
C TYR A 164 2.10 32.58 4.75
N LEU A 165 2.80 33.68 4.39
CA LEU A 165 3.21 34.73 5.33
C LEU A 165 2.00 35.50 5.88
N ASP A 166 0.95 35.68 5.06
CA ASP A 166 -0.35 36.25 5.44
C ASP A 166 -1.17 35.33 6.36
N GLY A 167 -0.65 34.14 6.69
CA GLY A 167 -1.19 33.25 7.71
C GLY A 167 -2.02 32.08 7.18
N LEU A 168 -2.31 32.00 5.89
CA LEU A 168 -3.10 30.90 5.32
C LEU A 168 -2.36 29.56 5.40
N THR A 169 -3.09 28.48 5.68
CA THR A 169 -2.53 27.14 5.76
C THR A 169 -2.15 26.60 4.38
N ILE A 170 -1.21 25.64 4.33
CA ILE A 170 -0.78 24.97 3.09
C ILE A 170 -1.98 24.39 2.32
N THR A 171 -2.98 23.88 3.06
CA THR A 171 -4.21 23.33 2.51
C THR A 171 -5.15 24.39 1.93
N GLU A 172 -5.28 25.54 2.57
CA GLU A 172 -6.10 26.65 2.07
C GLU A 172 -5.47 27.30 0.85
N ILE A 173 -4.15 27.47 0.85
CA ILE A 173 -3.39 27.97 -0.30
C ILE A 173 -3.57 27.02 -1.49
N GLY A 174 -3.48 25.71 -1.26
CA GLY A 174 -3.69 24.71 -2.30
C GLY A 174 -5.08 24.82 -2.95
N LYS A 175 -6.13 25.00 -2.14
CA LYS A 175 -7.49 25.22 -2.65
C LYS A 175 -7.63 26.55 -3.38
N LYS A 176 -7.04 27.63 -2.85
CA LYS A 176 -7.17 28.98 -3.40
C LYS A 176 -6.50 29.13 -4.76
N LEU A 177 -5.37 28.44 -4.96
CA LEU A 177 -4.58 28.51 -6.20
C LEU A 177 -4.82 27.31 -7.13
N ASP A 178 -5.77 26.42 -6.79
CA ASP A 178 -6.05 25.16 -7.49
C ASP A 178 -4.80 24.29 -7.73
N ILE A 179 -3.99 24.13 -6.69
CA ILE A 179 -2.75 23.34 -6.71
C ILE A 179 -2.70 22.36 -5.54
N SER A 180 -2.06 21.22 -5.75
CA SER A 180 -1.89 20.22 -4.69
C SER A 180 -1.12 20.80 -3.50
N SER A 181 -1.56 20.47 -2.28
CA SER A 181 -0.89 20.89 -1.03
C SER A 181 0.57 20.42 -0.95
N SER A 182 0.92 19.33 -1.63
CA SER A 182 2.31 18.86 -1.74
C SER A 182 3.19 19.80 -2.58
N ILE A 183 2.62 20.47 -3.58
CA ILE A 183 3.31 21.44 -4.43
C ILE A 183 3.57 22.72 -3.61
N VAL A 184 2.56 23.20 -2.89
CA VAL A 184 2.68 24.33 -1.96
C VAL A 184 3.82 24.09 -0.96
N TRP A 185 3.82 22.92 -0.31
CA TRP A 185 4.88 22.53 0.63
C TRP A 185 6.29 22.54 -0.01
N SER A 186 6.41 22.00 -1.23
CA SER A 186 7.68 21.96 -1.96
C SER A 186 8.22 23.35 -2.27
N TYR A 187 7.37 24.29 -2.68
CA TYR A 187 7.80 25.67 -2.96
C TYR A 187 8.16 26.43 -1.69
N LEU A 188 7.39 26.32 -0.62
CA LEU A 188 7.74 26.95 0.67
C LEU A 188 9.12 26.48 1.18
N LYS A 189 9.42 25.19 1.02
CA LYS A 189 10.74 24.63 1.33
C LYS A 189 11.84 25.17 0.40
N THR A 190 11.54 25.35 -0.88
CA THR A 190 12.48 25.89 -1.87
C THR A 190 12.83 27.36 -1.60
N PHE A 191 11.85 28.13 -1.11
CA PHE A 191 12.05 29.51 -0.64
C PHE A 191 12.71 29.61 0.73
N ASN A 192 13.12 28.49 1.32
CA ASN A 192 13.69 28.43 2.67
C ASN A 192 12.78 29.06 3.75
N ILE A 193 11.47 29.06 3.51
CA ILE A 193 10.48 29.53 4.49
C ILE A 193 10.33 28.43 5.54
N LYS A 194 10.54 28.79 6.80
CA LYS A 194 10.34 27.86 7.92
C LYS A 194 8.86 27.48 7.94
N ILE A 195 8.58 26.23 7.58
CA ILE A 195 7.23 25.69 7.64
C ILE A 195 6.83 25.72 9.12
N ARG A 196 5.77 26.47 9.43
CA ARG A 196 5.08 26.42 10.72
C ARG A 196 4.93 24.95 11.07
N ASP A 197 5.56 24.54 12.17
CA ASP A 197 5.45 23.17 12.65
C ASP A 197 3.97 22.77 12.57
N GLN A 198 3.68 21.58 12.08
CA GLN A 198 2.43 20.91 12.45
C GLN A 198 2.49 20.56 13.94
N LYS A 199 2.75 21.54 14.81
CA LYS A 199 2.36 21.44 16.20
C LYS A 199 0.85 21.39 16.19
N LEU A 200 0.34 20.37 16.86
CA LEU A 200 -1.06 20.23 17.23
C LEU A 200 -1.63 21.63 17.54
N PRO A 201 -2.87 21.92 17.12
CA PRO A 201 -3.53 23.17 17.53
C PRO A 201 -3.33 23.37 19.03
N SER A 202 -2.80 24.54 19.41
CA SER A 202 -2.80 24.95 20.81
C SER A 202 -4.22 24.83 21.32
N VAL A 203 -4.43 24.18 22.47
CA VAL A 203 -5.71 24.24 23.17
C VAL A 203 -6.01 25.73 23.31
N PRO A 204 -7.14 26.25 22.79
CA PRO A 204 -7.45 27.66 22.92
C PRO A 204 -7.34 28.04 24.40
N GLU A 205 -6.55 29.07 24.73
CA GLU A 205 -6.39 29.58 26.11
C GLU A 205 -7.76 29.80 26.77
N ASN A 206 -8.76 30.15 25.95
CA ASN A 206 -10.15 30.44 26.32
C ASN A 206 -11.09 29.22 26.30
N MET A 207 -10.58 27.98 26.24
CA MET A 207 -11.43 26.79 26.32
C MET A 207 -12.03 26.68 27.72
N LYS A 208 -13.35 26.86 27.83
CA LYS A 208 -14.09 26.79 29.09
C LYS A 208 -13.73 25.49 29.83
N GLU A 209 -13.40 25.61 31.12
CA GLU A 209 -13.11 24.47 32.00
C GLU A 209 -14.25 23.43 32.00
N SER A 210 -15.48 23.86 31.67
CA SER A 210 -16.62 22.97 31.44
C SER A 210 -16.36 21.92 30.36
N VAL A 211 -15.75 22.28 29.22
CA VAL A 211 -15.45 21.36 28.12
C VAL A 211 -14.36 20.37 28.52
N ARG A 212 -13.38 20.83 29.31
CA ARG A 212 -12.30 19.97 29.83
C ARG A 212 -12.84 18.91 30.79
N LYS A 213 -13.75 19.31 31.69
CA LYS A 213 -14.46 18.39 32.59
C LYS A 213 -15.33 17.40 31.83
N GLU A 214 -16.06 17.87 30.81
CA GLU A 214 -16.91 17.02 29.96
C GLU A 214 -16.10 15.95 29.22
N ILE A 215 -14.90 16.29 28.71
CA ILE A 215 -14.01 15.32 28.07
C ILE A 215 -13.59 14.21 29.03
N ALA A 216 -13.17 14.58 30.24
CA ALA A 216 -12.78 13.63 31.28
C ALA A 216 -13.96 12.74 31.68
N GLU A 217 -15.15 13.32 31.86
CA GLU A 217 -16.36 12.59 32.22
C GLU A 217 -16.79 11.60 31.13
N LEU A 218 -16.81 12.03 29.87
CA LEU A 218 -17.12 11.15 28.74
C LEU A 218 -16.10 10.01 28.62
N TYR A 219 -14.83 10.30 28.90
CA TYR A 219 -13.80 9.27 28.92
C TYR A 219 -14.02 8.28 30.08
N SER A 220 -14.33 8.73 31.29
CA SER A 220 -14.65 7.83 32.41
C SER A 220 -15.90 6.99 32.15
N LYS A 221 -16.89 7.53 31.43
CA LYS A 221 -18.09 6.79 30.95
C LYS A 221 -17.78 5.78 29.84
N GLY A 222 -16.53 5.69 29.40
CA GLY A 222 -16.07 4.69 28.46
C GLY A 222 -16.11 5.08 26.98
N TYR A 223 -16.39 6.35 26.66
CA TYR A 223 -16.29 6.83 25.29
C TYR A 223 -14.82 6.80 24.82
N GLY A 224 -14.60 6.40 23.57
CA GLY A 224 -13.28 6.47 22.94
C GLY A 224 -12.94 7.91 22.54
N THR A 225 -11.65 8.25 22.53
CA THR A 225 -11.17 9.61 22.21
C THR A 225 -11.68 10.15 20.87
N TYR A 226 -11.82 9.28 19.86
CA TYR A 226 -12.42 9.65 18.56
C TYR A 226 -13.90 10.01 18.67
N ARG A 227 -14.69 9.26 19.45
CA ARG A 227 -16.12 9.55 19.64
C ARG A 227 -16.32 10.85 20.41
N ILE A 228 -15.48 11.11 21.41
CA ILE A 228 -15.47 12.37 22.17
C ILE A 228 -15.14 13.52 21.22
N SER A 229 -14.12 13.37 20.39
CA SER A 229 -13.73 14.34 19.36
C SER A 229 -14.90 14.69 18.43
N LYS A 230 -15.62 13.69 17.92
CA LYS A 230 -16.79 13.90 17.06
C LYS A 230 -17.97 14.54 17.79
N LYS A 231 -18.25 14.10 19.02
CA LYS A 231 -19.36 14.61 19.82
C LYS A 231 -19.19 16.09 20.19
N LEU A 232 -17.97 16.49 20.51
CA LEU A 232 -17.65 17.87 20.93
C LEU A 232 -17.12 18.75 19.79
N ASN A 233 -17.06 18.21 18.56
CA ASN A 233 -16.47 18.87 17.39
C ASN A 233 -15.07 19.47 17.64
N ILE A 234 -14.24 18.72 18.36
CA ILE A 234 -12.85 19.08 18.68
C ILE A 234 -11.89 18.09 18.06
N SER A 235 -10.64 18.49 17.81
CA SER A 235 -9.62 17.56 17.33
C SER A 235 -9.38 16.44 18.36
N LYS A 236 -9.17 15.21 17.89
CA LYS A 236 -8.77 14.06 18.71
C LYS A 236 -7.50 14.36 19.52
N ASP A 237 -6.61 15.15 18.96
CA ASP A 237 -5.35 15.51 19.58
C ASP A 237 -5.55 16.43 20.81
N ILE A 238 -6.55 17.32 20.74
CA ILE A 238 -6.97 18.16 21.87
C ILE A 238 -7.54 17.29 23.00
N VAL A 239 -8.35 16.28 22.66
CA VAL A 239 -8.88 15.31 23.63
C VAL A 239 -7.74 14.59 24.34
N LEU A 240 -6.75 14.08 23.60
CA LEU A 240 -5.58 13.40 24.17
C LEU A 240 -4.77 14.31 25.09
N LYS A 241 -4.56 15.56 24.69
CA LYS A 241 -3.83 16.53 25.51
C LYS A 241 -4.55 16.83 26.82
N ILE A 242 -5.86 17.04 26.79
CA ILE A 242 -6.66 17.31 27.99
C ILE A 242 -6.66 16.10 28.94
N LEU A 243 -6.73 14.87 28.43
CA LEU A 243 -6.61 13.67 29.26
C LEU A 243 -5.24 13.60 29.93
N HIS A 244 -4.16 13.91 29.20
CA HIS A 244 -2.81 13.98 29.77
C HIS A 244 -2.66 15.10 30.82
N GLU A 245 -3.19 16.30 30.56
CA GLU A 245 -3.22 17.42 31.51
C GLU A 245 -3.95 17.04 32.82
N LYS A 246 -5.04 16.27 32.72
CA LYS A 246 -5.79 15.74 33.87
C LYS A 246 -5.15 14.50 34.50
N LYS A 247 -3.96 14.08 34.04
CA LYS A 247 -3.26 12.86 34.49
C LYS A 247 -4.09 11.57 34.35
N ILE A 248 -4.95 11.51 33.33
CA ILE A 248 -5.75 10.33 33.00
C ILE A 248 -4.93 9.47 32.03
N GLU A 249 -4.64 8.24 32.42
CA GLU A 249 -3.94 7.30 31.55
C GLU A 249 -4.80 6.93 30.33
N ILE A 250 -4.14 6.87 29.17
CA ILE A 250 -4.82 6.51 27.93
C ILE A 250 -4.97 4.99 27.89
N ARG A 251 -6.23 4.54 27.92
CA ARG A 251 -6.62 3.15 27.78
C ARG A 251 -5.88 2.44 26.66
N ASP A 252 -5.34 1.27 26.99
CA ASP A 252 -4.58 0.44 26.07
C ASP A 252 -5.49 -0.24 25.02
N LEU A 253 -4.90 -1.07 24.17
CA LEU A 253 -5.67 -1.76 23.13
C LEU A 253 -6.66 -2.78 23.69
N GLU A 254 -6.32 -3.46 24.79
CA GLU A 254 -7.11 -4.55 25.34
C GLU A 254 -8.30 -4.01 26.13
N GLU A 255 -8.09 -3.00 26.96
CA GLU A 255 -9.14 -2.26 27.66
C GLU A 255 -10.15 -1.66 26.67
N ARG A 256 -9.67 -1.15 25.53
CA ARG A 256 -10.54 -0.64 24.46
C ARG A 256 -11.39 -1.73 23.83
N LYS A 257 -10.85 -2.93 23.63
CA LYS A 257 -11.62 -4.08 23.08
C LYS A 257 -12.67 -4.55 24.07
N ILE A 258 -12.31 -4.70 25.34
CA ILE A 258 -13.23 -5.12 26.41
C ILE A 258 -14.42 -4.16 26.47
N LEU A 259 -14.16 -2.86 26.53
CA LEU A 259 -15.20 -1.85 26.62
C LEU A 259 -16.02 -1.72 25.34
N MET A 260 -15.42 -1.95 24.18
CA MET A 260 -16.16 -2.03 22.92
C MET A 260 -17.07 -3.26 22.91
N SER A 261 -16.60 -4.40 23.38
CA SER A 261 -17.40 -5.63 23.54
C SER A 261 -18.57 -5.43 24.51
N GLN A 262 -18.33 -4.83 25.68
CA GLN A 262 -19.37 -4.53 26.66
C GLN A 262 -20.42 -3.56 26.10
N ASN A 263 -19.99 -2.50 25.41
CA ASN A 263 -20.90 -1.58 24.74
C ASN A 263 -21.69 -2.27 23.62
N MET A 264 -21.06 -3.19 22.89
CA MET A 264 -21.73 -3.99 21.86
C MET A 264 -22.82 -4.89 22.45
N VAL A 265 -22.52 -5.59 23.55
CA VAL A 265 -23.50 -6.41 24.28
C VAL A 265 -24.67 -5.56 24.77
N ARG A 266 -24.39 -4.38 25.35
CA ARG A 266 -25.42 -3.43 25.78
C ARG A 266 -26.28 -2.93 24.61
N LEU A 267 -25.68 -2.57 23.48
CA LEU A 267 -26.44 -2.11 22.31
C LEU A 267 -27.30 -3.23 21.71
N LEU A 268 -26.83 -4.47 21.75
CA LEU A 268 -27.62 -5.64 21.37
C LEU A 268 -28.79 -5.86 22.32
N SER A 269 -28.58 -5.71 23.64
CA SER A 269 -29.65 -5.88 24.63
C SER A 269 -30.72 -4.80 24.57
N THR A 270 -30.37 -3.56 24.18
CA THR A 270 -31.36 -2.48 24.02
C THR A 270 -32.03 -2.47 22.65
N GLY A 271 -31.68 -3.37 21.73
CA GLY A 271 -32.16 -3.37 20.34
C GLY A 271 -31.70 -2.16 19.53
N SER A 272 -30.91 -1.24 20.11
CA SER A 272 -30.45 0.02 19.49
C SER A 272 -29.12 -0.15 18.75
N TYR A 273 -28.78 -1.38 18.39
CA TYR A 273 -27.56 -1.68 17.67
C TYR A 273 -27.62 -1.06 16.27
N PRO A 274 -26.70 -0.14 15.89
CA PRO A 274 -26.62 0.36 14.53
C PRO A 274 -26.06 -0.76 13.65
N ARG A 275 -26.94 -1.64 13.18
CA ARG A 275 -26.62 -2.48 12.03
C ARG A 275 -26.32 -1.52 10.88
N ILE A 276 -25.23 -1.76 10.15
CA ILE A 276 -25.07 -1.15 8.83
C ILE A 276 -26.17 -1.79 7.99
N THR A 277 -27.33 -1.17 7.97
CA THR A 277 -28.50 -1.62 7.23
C THR A 277 -28.56 -0.87 5.91
N GLY A 278 -28.98 -1.55 4.85
CA GLY A 278 -29.10 -0.92 3.54
C GLY A 278 -27.73 -0.65 2.91
N THR A 279 -26.99 -1.71 2.61
CA THR A 279 -25.91 -1.63 1.63
C THR A 279 -26.45 -1.07 0.29
N ILE A 280 -25.58 -0.54 -0.56
CA ILE A 280 -26.00 0.01 -1.87
C ILE A 280 -26.79 -1.05 -2.67
N PRO A 281 -26.37 -2.34 -2.74
CA PRO A 281 -27.13 -3.37 -3.44
C PRO A 281 -28.52 -3.63 -2.84
N GLU A 282 -28.65 -3.71 -1.51
CA GLU A 282 -29.94 -3.85 -0.85
C GLU A 282 -30.88 -2.67 -1.17
N LYS A 283 -30.36 -1.44 -1.14
CA LYS A 283 -31.14 -0.24 -1.47
C LYS A 283 -31.64 -0.28 -2.90
N MET A 284 -30.78 -0.64 -3.84
CA MET A 284 -31.16 -0.74 -5.26
C MET A 284 -32.28 -1.77 -5.47
N LEU A 285 -32.18 -2.96 -4.86
CA LEU A 285 -33.23 -3.96 -4.95
C LEU A 285 -34.53 -3.48 -4.30
N LYS A 286 -34.45 -2.86 -3.12
CA LYS A 286 -35.62 -2.31 -2.42
C LYS A 286 -36.32 -1.22 -3.23
N GLU A 287 -35.56 -0.30 -3.83
CA GLU A 287 -36.09 0.75 -4.70
C GLU A 287 -36.76 0.16 -5.94
N GLU A 288 -36.17 -0.86 -6.56
CA GLU A 288 -36.77 -1.55 -7.70
C GLU A 288 -38.03 -2.34 -7.30
N PHE A 289 -38.08 -2.97 -6.11
CA PHE A 289 -39.31 -3.60 -5.60
C PHE A 289 -40.45 -2.58 -5.46
N ILE A 290 -40.18 -1.45 -4.82
CA ILE A 290 -41.18 -0.40 -4.61
C ILE A 290 -41.65 0.17 -5.95
N LYS A 291 -40.72 0.40 -6.90
CA LYS A 291 -41.03 0.88 -8.24
C LYS A 291 -41.94 -0.08 -9.01
N ARG A 292 -41.84 -1.40 -8.77
CA ARG A 292 -42.72 -2.42 -9.35
C ARG A 292 -44.02 -2.65 -8.58
N GLY A 293 -44.25 -1.89 -7.50
CA GLY A 293 -45.50 -1.89 -6.75
C GLY A 293 -45.54 -2.85 -5.57
N PHE A 294 -44.42 -3.47 -5.18
CA PHE A 294 -44.36 -4.26 -3.94
C PHE A 294 -44.34 -3.36 -2.71
N ILE A 295 -45.10 -3.73 -1.69
CA ILE A 295 -45.25 -2.95 -0.46
C ILE A 295 -44.48 -3.61 0.69
N GLU A 296 -43.57 -2.86 1.31
CA GLU A 296 -42.82 -3.31 2.48
C GLU A 296 -43.77 -3.57 3.67
N ASN A 297 -43.49 -4.63 4.44
CA ASN A 297 -44.31 -5.21 5.52
C ASN A 297 -45.65 -5.82 5.08
N LYS A 298 -45.99 -5.79 3.78
CA LYS A 298 -47.17 -6.46 3.24
C LYS A 298 -46.81 -7.60 2.29
N ASP A 299 -45.93 -7.32 1.33
CA ASP A 299 -45.47 -8.27 0.32
C ASP A 299 -44.09 -8.80 0.65
N PHE A 300 -43.18 -7.91 1.06
CA PHE A 300 -41.84 -8.26 1.51
C PHE A 300 -41.48 -7.60 2.84
N VAL A 301 -40.55 -8.19 3.58
CA VAL A 301 -39.97 -7.66 4.82
C VAL A 301 -38.47 -7.50 4.62
N HIS A 302 -37.95 -6.29 4.80
CA HIS A 302 -36.52 -6.02 4.88
C HIS A 302 -36.00 -6.45 6.26
N GLN A 303 -34.85 -7.12 6.30
CA GLN A 303 -34.23 -7.64 7.53
C GLN A 303 -35.12 -8.61 8.31
N TYR A 304 -35.63 -9.63 7.61
CA TYR A 304 -36.49 -10.63 8.20
C TYR A 304 -35.70 -11.59 9.10
N ASN A 305 -36.06 -11.66 10.40
CA ASN A 305 -35.47 -12.59 11.34
C ASN A 305 -36.14 -13.96 11.22
N LEU A 306 -35.42 -14.93 10.66
CA LEU A 306 -35.90 -16.29 10.45
C LEU A 306 -35.65 -17.12 11.72
N ASN A 307 -36.75 -17.55 12.37
CA ASN A 307 -36.74 -18.40 13.58
C ASN A 307 -35.82 -17.92 14.71
N ASN A 308 -35.67 -16.60 14.85
CA ASN A 308 -34.80 -15.95 15.82
C ASN A 308 -33.31 -16.38 15.74
N ARG A 309 -32.88 -16.91 14.58
CA ARG A 309 -31.53 -17.48 14.40
C ARG A 309 -30.64 -16.57 13.57
N PHE A 310 -31.15 -16.02 12.48
CA PHE A 310 -30.44 -15.03 11.67
C PHE A 310 -31.41 -14.14 10.91
N SER A 311 -30.88 -12.99 10.47
CA SER A 311 -31.60 -12.04 9.64
C SER A 311 -31.24 -12.27 8.18
N CYS A 312 -32.24 -12.35 7.33
CA CYS A 312 -32.07 -12.35 5.87
C CYS A 312 -32.26 -10.92 5.35
N ASP A 313 -31.72 -10.58 4.18
CA ASP A 313 -31.85 -9.23 3.63
C ASP A 313 -33.30 -8.92 3.27
N PHE A 314 -33.95 -9.75 2.45
CA PHE A 314 -35.37 -9.63 2.17
C PHE A 314 -36.08 -10.98 2.28
N CYS A 315 -37.34 -10.95 2.68
CA CYS A 315 -38.21 -12.12 2.72
C CYS A 315 -39.56 -11.76 2.14
N PHE A 316 -40.13 -12.63 1.31
CA PHE A 316 -41.52 -12.61 0.87
C PHE A 316 -42.26 -13.75 1.58
N PRO A 317 -42.85 -13.51 2.77
CA PRO A 317 -43.34 -14.58 3.64
C PRO A 317 -44.45 -15.43 3.00
N LYS A 318 -45.34 -14.80 2.22
CA LYS A 318 -46.43 -15.49 1.50
C LYS A 318 -45.92 -16.53 0.50
N HIS A 319 -44.74 -16.28 -0.07
CA HIS A 319 -44.12 -17.13 -1.08
C HIS A 319 -43.00 -18.02 -0.52
N LYS A 320 -42.76 -17.96 0.79
CA LYS A 320 -41.63 -18.61 1.47
C LYS A 320 -40.30 -18.39 0.73
N LEU A 321 -40.09 -17.17 0.25
CA LEU A 321 -38.93 -16.79 -0.53
C LEU A 321 -38.02 -15.88 0.29
N ILE A 322 -36.76 -16.26 0.41
CA ILE A 322 -35.69 -15.47 1.01
C ILE A 322 -34.77 -14.97 -0.10
N ILE A 323 -34.36 -13.70 0.00
CA ILE A 323 -33.43 -13.05 -0.91
C ILE A 323 -32.24 -12.51 -0.13
N GLU A 324 -31.04 -12.78 -0.62
CA GLU A 324 -29.77 -12.31 -0.06
C GLU A 324 -28.96 -11.54 -1.12
N CYS A 325 -28.35 -10.43 -0.69
CA CYS A 325 -27.51 -9.54 -1.48
C CYS A 325 -26.04 -9.81 -1.14
N ASP A 326 -25.41 -10.74 -1.86
CA ASP A 326 -24.06 -11.17 -1.56
C ASP A 326 -23.03 -10.16 -2.08
N GLY A 327 -22.41 -9.41 -1.16
CA GLY A 327 -21.24 -8.57 -1.46
C GLY A 327 -20.09 -9.40 -2.05
N ASP A 328 -19.61 -9.01 -3.24
CA ASP A 328 -18.69 -9.83 -4.04
C ASP A 328 -17.42 -10.21 -3.27
N TYR A 329 -16.86 -9.25 -2.53
CA TYR A 329 -15.66 -9.45 -1.75
C TYR A 329 -15.89 -10.34 -0.53
N TRP A 330 -16.97 -10.10 0.23
CA TRP A 330 -17.22 -10.76 1.51
C TRP A 330 -17.60 -12.22 1.34
N HIS A 331 -18.44 -12.50 0.35
CA HIS A 331 -18.94 -13.83 0.01
C HIS A 331 -18.08 -14.53 -1.05
N ALA A 332 -16.98 -13.89 -1.49
CA ALA A 332 -16.00 -14.43 -2.42
C ALA A 332 -16.62 -14.94 -3.73
N ASN A 333 -17.23 -14.01 -4.49
CA ASN A 333 -17.81 -14.28 -5.79
C ASN A 333 -16.86 -15.12 -6.68
N PRO A 334 -17.23 -16.36 -7.07
CA PRO A 334 -16.37 -17.24 -7.88
C PRO A 334 -15.93 -16.64 -9.22
N ASN A 335 -16.73 -15.74 -9.80
CA ASN A 335 -16.39 -15.06 -11.05
C ASN A 335 -15.27 -14.01 -10.88
N LYS A 336 -14.99 -13.58 -9.65
CA LYS A 336 -13.97 -12.58 -9.31
C LYS A 336 -12.80 -13.17 -8.51
N TYR A 337 -13.04 -14.21 -7.72
CA TYR A 337 -12.07 -14.79 -6.81
C TYR A 337 -11.88 -16.28 -7.08
N GLY A 338 -10.64 -16.70 -7.29
CA GLY A 338 -10.28 -18.11 -7.41
C GLY A 338 -10.22 -18.81 -6.04
N VAL A 339 -10.62 -20.09 -6.01
CA VAL A 339 -10.74 -20.91 -4.80
C VAL A 339 -9.42 -21.02 -4.01
N ASP A 340 -8.29 -21.02 -4.72
CA ASP A 340 -6.96 -21.25 -4.13
C ASP A 340 -6.36 -20.02 -3.42
N ARG A 341 -6.97 -18.84 -3.56
CA ARG A 341 -6.41 -17.57 -3.04
C ARG A 341 -7.40 -16.77 -2.17
N LEU A 342 -8.26 -17.46 -1.44
CA LEU A 342 -9.22 -16.82 -0.54
C LEU A 342 -8.57 -16.31 0.74
N HIS A 343 -8.87 -15.06 1.10
CA HIS A 343 -8.47 -14.44 2.35
C HIS A 343 -9.14 -15.15 3.54
N ILE A 344 -8.50 -15.15 4.72
CA ILE A 344 -8.98 -15.85 5.93
C ILE A 344 -10.42 -15.46 6.29
N LYS A 345 -10.77 -14.18 6.14
CA LYS A 345 -12.14 -13.69 6.39
C LYS A 345 -13.16 -14.31 5.42
N GLN A 346 -12.81 -14.41 4.12
CA GLN A 346 -13.67 -15.02 3.11
C GLN A 346 -13.92 -16.50 3.41
N LYS A 347 -12.87 -17.24 3.82
CA LYS A 347 -13.01 -18.65 4.24
C LYS A 347 -14.00 -18.81 5.40
N LYS A 348 -13.93 -17.92 6.39
CA LYS A 348 -14.87 -17.92 7.53
C LYS A 348 -16.30 -17.57 7.10
N THR A 349 -16.48 -16.59 6.20
CA THR A 349 -17.80 -16.23 5.67
C THR A 349 -18.41 -17.38 4.89
N LEU A 350 -17.67 -18.00 3.97
CA LEU A 350 -18.14 -19.16 3.19
C LEU A 350 -18.59 -20.33 4.07
N SER A 351 -17.91 -20.58 5.19
CA SER A 351 -18.34 -21.60 6.15
C SER A 351 -19.67 -21.25 6.82
N LYS A 352 -19.93 -19.96 7.09
CA LYS A 352 -21.19 -19.48 7.66
C LYS A 352 -22.31 -19.52 6.62
N ASP A 353 -22.02 -19.12 5.38
CA ASP A 353 -22.98 -19.15 4.28
C ASP A 353 -23.45 -20.57 4.02
N LYS A 354 -22.53 -21.54 3.94
CA LYS A 354 -22.89 -22.96 3.82
C LYS A 354 -23.80 -23.46 4.94
N ALA A 355 -23.56 -23.02 6.18
CA ALA A 355 -24.39 -23.39 7.32
C ALA A 355 -25.77 -22.71 7.26
N LYS A 356 -25.83 -21.46 6.79
CA LYS A 356 -27.07 -20.70 6.59
C LYS A 356 -27.92 -21.31 5.47
N ASP A 357 -27.33 -21.54 4.30
CA ASP A 357 -27.97 -22.16 3.14
C ASP A 357 -28.61 -23.49 3.53
N ARG A 358 -27.85 -24.37 4.18
CA ARG A 358 -28.35 -25.67 4.66
C ARG A 358 -29.49 -25.55 5.67
N TYR A 359 -29.45 -24.55 6.56
CA TYR A 359 -30.55 -24.33 7.48
C TYR A 359 -31.82 -23.90 6.74
N ILE A 360 -31.71 -22.98 5.77
CA ILE A 360 -32.86 -22.52 4.96
C ILE A 360 -33.46 -23.67 4.15
N GLU A 361 -32.62 -24.54 3.58
CA GLU A 361 -33.07 -25.72 2.82
C GLU A 361 -33.79 -26.78 3.67
N THR A 362 -33.58 -26.78 4.99
CA THR A 362 -34.12 -27.83 5.88
C THR A 362 -35.28 -27.38 6.74
N ILE A 363 -35.47 -26.06 6.92
CA ILE A 363 -36.58 -25.52 7.71
C ILE A 363 -37.92 -25.73 7.02
N ASP A 364 -38.98 -25.85 7.82
CA ASP A 364 -40.36 -26.08 7.37
C ASP A 364 -40.45 -27.16 6.28
N ASN A 365 -39.77 -28.29 6.49
CA ASN A 365 -39.68 -29.42 5.56
C ASN A 365 -39.14 -29.04 4.17
N GLY A 366 -38.25 -28.05 4.10
CA GLY A 366 -37.64 -27.59 2.85
C GLY A 366 -38.60 -26.78 1.97
N SER A 367 -39.62 -26.16 2.56
CA SER A 367 -40.57 -25.31 1.83
C SER A 367 -40.08 -23.89 1.54
N TRP A 368 -38.94 -23.49 2.09
CA TRP A 368 -38.33 -22.19 1.83
C TRP A 368 -37.39 -22.25 0.63
N THR A 369 -37.43 -21.21 -0.20
CA THR A 369 -36.49 -21.02 -1.31
C THR A 369 -35.56 -19.86 -1.02
N LEU A 370 -34.27 -20.04 -1.31
CA LEU A 370 -33.24 -19.01 -1.19
C LEU A 370 -32.78 -18.56 -2.58
N LEU A 371 -32.91 -17.27 -2.88
CA LEU A 371 -32.29 -16.63 -4.04
C LEU A 371 -31.18 -15.70 -3.59
N LYS A 372 -30.00 -15.85 -4.21
CA LYS A 372 -28.82 -15.02 -3.92
C LYS A 372 -28.43 -14.24 -5.16
N PHE A 373 -28.17 -12.96 -4.98
CA PHE A 373 -27.74 -12.06 -6.05
C PHE A 373 -26.42 -11.43 -5.66
N TRP A 374 -25.43 -11.51 -6.55
CA TRP A 374 -24.15 -10.87 -6.30
C TRP A 374 -24.27 -9.34 -6.42
N GLU A 375 -23.51 -8.61 -5.60
CA GLU A 375 -23.39 -7.15 -5.68
C GLU A 375 -23.11 -6.68 -7.12
N SER A 376 -22.22 -7.38 -7.84
CA SER A 376 -21.92 -7.05 -9.24
C SER A 376 -23.07 -7.32 -10.21
N GLU A 377 -23.94 -8.28 -9.94
CA GLU A 377 -25.14 -8.53 -10.75
C GLU A 377 -26.17 -7.43 -10.52
N ILE A 378 -26.42 -7.07 -9.25
CA ILE A 378 -27.35 -6.00 -8.87
C ILE A 378 -26.90 -4.65 -9.46
N HIS A 379 -25.61 -4.33 -9.35
CA HIS A 379 -25.05 -3.10 -9.93
C HIS A 379 -25.12 -3.08 -11.46
N LYS A 380 -25.02 -4.25 -12.11
CA LYS A 380 -25.07 -4.34 -13.57
C LYS A 380 -26.49 -4.19 -14.09
N ASP A 381 -27.45 -4.88 -13.46
CA ASP A 381 -28.84 -4.93 -13.91
C ASP A 381 -29.78 -5.36 -12.77
N VAL A 382 -30.20 -4.38 -11.97
CA VAL A 382 -31.14 -4.61 -10.86
C VAL A 382 -32.50 -5.09 -11.35
N SER A 383 -32.98 -4.58 -12.49
CA SER A 383 -34.28 -4.97 -13.05
C SER A 383 -34.31 -6.46 -13.39
N ARG A 384 -33.25 -6.98 -14.01
CA ARG A 384 -33.14 -8.43 -14.27
C ARG A 384 -33.10 -9.28 -13.01
N CYS A 385 -32.54 -8.77 -11.91
CA CYS A 385 -32.55 -9.47 -10.63
C CYS A 385 -33.99 -9.56 -10.09
N VAL A 386 -34.75 -8.47 -10.18
CA VAL A 386 -36.17 -8.44 -9.75
C VAL A 386 -37.06 -9.27 -10.68
N ASP A 387 -36.78 -9.33 -11.99
CA ASP A 387 -37.51 -10.21 -12.93
C ASP A 387 -37.49 -11.67 -12.44
N LYS A 388 -36.32 -12.18 -12.02
CA LYS A 388 -36.19 -13.55 -11.49
C LYS A 388 -37.03 -13.78 -10.23
N ILE A 389 -37.15 -12.76 -9.38
CA ILE A 389 -37.95 -12.81 -8.15
C ILE A 389 -39.44 -12.87 -8.52
N GLU A 390 -39.88 -12.02 -9.45
CA GLU A 390 -41.26 -12.02 -9.93
C GLU A 390 -41.64 -13.31 -10.63
N ASP A 391 -40.75 -13.87 -11.45
CA ASP A 391 -40.96 -15.15 -12.12
C ASP A 391 -41.15 -16.28 -11.10
N PHE A 392 -40.34 -16.30 -10.04
CA PHE A 392 -40.52 -17.25 -8.94
C PHE A 392 -41.89 -17.09 -8.27
N ILE A 393 -42.27 -15.85 -7.95
CA ILE A 393 -43.57 -15.54 -7.32
C ILE A 393 -44.73 -16.01 -8.20
N LYS A 394 -44.68 -15.71 -9.51
CA LYS A 394 -45.72 -16.11 -10.49
C LYS A 394 -45.80 -17.63 -10.67
N MET A 395 -44.67 -18.33 -10.69
CA MET A 395 -44.63 -19.80 -10.80
C MET A 395 -45.22 -20.48 -9.56
N GLY A 396 -44.98 -19.92 -8.36
CA GLY A 396 -45.58 -20.39 -7.12
C GLY A 396 -47.10 -20.26 -7.09
N SER A 397 -47.63 -19.12 -7.56
CA SER A 397 -49.08 -18.87 -7.61
C SER A 397 -49.86 -19.75 -8.58
N LYS A 398 -49.21 -20.42 -9.54
CA LYS A 398 -49.85 -21.36 -10.49
C LYS A 398 -49.96 -22.80 -9.98
N LYS A 399 -49.32 -23.13 -8.86
CA LYS A 399 -49.27 -24.50 -8.29
C LYS A 399 -50.23 -24.72 -7.11
N THR A 400 -50.83 -23.65 -6.60
CA THR A 400 -52.03 -23.63 -5.74
C THR A 400 -53.25 -23.41 -6.59
#